data_AF-A0A0R1M189-F1
#
_entry.id   AF-A0A0R1M189-F1
#
_cell.length_a   1.000
_cell.length_b   1.000
_cell.length_c   1.000
_cell.angle_alpha   90.00
_cell.angle_beta   90.00
_cell.angle_gamma   90.00
#
_symmetry.space_group_name_H-M   'P 1'
#
loop_
_entity.id
_entity.type
_entity.pdbx_description
1 polymer ?
#
loop_
_entity_poly.entity_id
_entity_poly.type
_entity_poly.pdbx_seq_one_letter_code
_entity_poly.pdbx_strand_id
1 'polypeptide(L)'
;MKLYVDKSNNPNLDPAVAEAVKKDKDAGIAAKIVVRGYFPNQHAHLKDYGLDSGDLLNMYDVFLGTTNMPEKVVHYRYNPEIDKTQYHLEGTDFALARAKRDGVDYGRTMIDIDLFGEQPLGQVSMLNYLDRREENVVSDIWDWRGFRSATRYYTTYGGLTHIIFYNGEGRVGAQSSFMWQHLKGKTQNEWPVVQTSFEIMDYDGEHRWFDSEQTAFDYFLSNEVKKYDAELIMS
;
A
#
# COMPACT_ATOMS: atom_id res chain seq x y z
N MET A 1 -18.07 18.72 8.85
CA MET A 1 -16.94 17.87 9.33
C MET A 1 -15.64 18.59 8.98
N LYS A 2 -14.52 18.29 9.66
CA LYS A 2 -13.20 18.81 9.28
C LYS A 2 -12.32 17.73 8.66
N LEU A 3 -11.58 18.08 7.62
CA LEU A 3 -10.64 17.21 6.93
C LEU A 3 -9.24 17.81 7.02
N TYR A 4 -8.37 17.19 7.80
CA TYR A 4 -7.00 17.63 7.99
C TYR A 4 -6.08 16.92 6.99
N VAL A 5 -5.55 17.66 6.02
CA VAL A 5 -4.66 17.09 5.01
C VAL A 5 -3.27 16.95 5.59
N ASP A 6 -2.81 15.70 5.73
CA ASP A 6 -1.44 15.38 6.08
C ASP A 6 -0.58 15.34 4.80
N LYS A 7 0.33 16.32 4.69
CA LYS A 7 1.24 16.48 3.55
C LYS A 7 2.57 15.74 3.72
N SER A 8 2.81 15.11 4.87
CA SER A 8 4.08 14.42 5.17
C SER A 8 4.35 13.26 4.21
N ASN A 9 3.29 12.65 3.67
CA ASN A 9 3.35 11.50 2.76
C ASN A 9 4.26 10.38 3.32
N ASN A 10 4.03 10.01 4.59
CA ASN A 10 4.80 9.06 5.37
C ASN A 10 3.84 8.03 6.03
N PRO A 11 4.24 6.76 6.22
CA PRO A 11 3.45 5.78 6.97
C PRO A 11 3.06 6.23 8.39
N ASN A 12 3.91 6.97 9.11
CA ASN A 12 3.72 7.23 10.55
C ASN A 12 2.77 8.39 10.89
N LEU A 13 2.15 9.02 9.89
CA LEU A 13 1.34 10.25 10.00
C LEU A 13 2.13 11.46 10.54
N ASP A 14 1.68 12.67 10.23
CA ASP A 14 2.17 13.89 10.89
C ASP A 14 1.60 13.97 12.32
N PRO A 15 2.45 14.00 13.36
CA PRO A 15 2.00 14.07 14.74
C PRO A 15 1.09 15.27 15.03
N ALA A 16 1.37 16.44 14.45
CA ALA A 16 0.60 17.65 14.68
C ALA A 16 -0.81 17.53 14.09
N VAL A 17 -0.93 16.87 12.93
CA VAL A 17 -2.23 16.58 12.29
C VAL A 17 -3.02 15.57 13.12
N ALA A 18 -2.38 14.48 13.54
CA ALA A 18 -3.04 13.45 14.33
C ALA A 18 -3.53 13.99 15.69
N GLU A 19 -2.71 14.78 16.38
CA GLU A 19 -3.10 15.45 17.62
C GLU A 19 -4.25 16.45 17.42
N ALA A 20 -4.26 17.19 16.32
CA ALA A 20 -5.35 18.11 16.00
C ALA A 20 -6.69 17.38 15.76
N VAL A 21 -6.67 16.28 15.01
CA VAL A 21 -7.86 15.45 14.79
C VAL A 21 -8.33 14.83 16.11
N LYS A 22 -7.42 14.31 16.94
CA LYS A 22 -7.75 13.76 18.25
C LYS A 22 -8.43 14.79 19.15
N LYS A 23 -7.91 16.01 19.19
CA LYS A 23 -8.46 17.12 19.97
C LYS A 23 -9.88 17.48 19.54
N ASP A 24 -10.13 17.56 18.23
CA ASP A 24 -11.46 17.86 17.71
C ASP A 24 -12.46 16.73 17.99
N LYS A 25 -12.03 15.47 17.85
CA LYS A 25 -12.82 14.29 18.23
C LYS A 25 -13.20 14.30 19.72
N ASP A 26 -12.26 14.63 20.60
CA ASP A 26 -12.51 14.76 22.04
C ASP A 26 -13.49 15.90 22.38
N ALA A 27 -13.52 16.94 21.55
CA ALA A 27 -14.48 18.04 21.65
C ALA A 27 -15.85 17.72 21.02
N GLY A 28 -16.05 16.51 20.49
CA GLY A 28 -17.28 16.10 19.80
C GLY A 28 -17.43 16.68 18.38
N ILE A 29 -16.34 17.19 17.80
CA ILE A 29 -16.30 17.71 16.44
C ILE A 29 -15.87 16.56 15.51
N ALA A 30 -16.70 16.27 14.49
CA ALA A 30 -16.32 15.29 13.47
C ALA A 30 -15.09 15.77 12.70
N ALA A 31 -14.01 15.00 12.76
CA ALA A 31 -12.73 15.28 12.10
C ALA A 31 -12.09 13.99 11.57
N LYS A 32 -11.37 14.08 10.44
CA LYS A 32 -10.57 12.99 9.88
C LYS A 32 -9.22 13.50 9.38
N ILE A 33 -8.21 12.63 9.44
CA ILE A 33 -6.93 12.78 8.76
C ILE A 33 -7.12 12.38 7.29
N VAL A 34 -6.60 13.16 6.36
CA VAL A 34 -6.64 12.88 4.92
C VAL A 34 -5.22 12.70 4.42
N VAL A 35 -4.96 11.57 3.76
CA VAL A 35 -3.62 11.19 3.29
C VAL A 35 -3.66 10.79 1.82
N ARG A 36 -2.57 11.13 1.10
CA ARG A 36 -2.37 10.75 -0.30
C ARG A 36 -1.73 9.38 -0.46
N GLY A 37 -0.62 9.15 0.23
CA GLY A 37 0.28 8.04 -0.07
C GLY A 37 -0.30 6.66 0.21
N TYR A 38 0.11 5.68 -0.59
CA TYR A 38 -0.17 4.28 -0.37
C TYR A 38 0.84 3.67 0.62
N PHE A 39 0.37 3.40 1.84
CA PHE A 39 1.17 2.78 2.90
C PHE A 39 0.39 1.62 3.55
N PRO A 40 0.80 0.35 3.30
CA PRO A 40 0.08 -0.82 3.79
C PRO A 40 -0.04 -0.93 5.32
N ASN A 41 0.83 -0.25 6.08
CA ASN A 41 0.80 -0.22 7.54
C ASN A 41 0.24 1.08 8.14
N GLN A 42 -0.31 2.01 7.35
CA GLN A 42 -0.70 3.32 7.87
C GLN A 42 -1.74 3.25 8.99
N HIS A 43 -2.68 2.32 8.89
CA HIS A 43 -3.70 2.09 9.93
C HIS A 43 -3.10 1.65 11.26
N ALA A 44 -1.95 0.98 11.25
CA ALA A 44 -1.30 0.50 12.47
C ALA A 44 -0.85 1.64 13.40
N HIS A 45 -0.55 2.81 12.84
CA HIS A 45 -0.01 3.99 13.54
C HIS A 45 -1.09 4.87 14.17
N LEU A 46 -2.36 4.72 13.78
CA LEU A 46 -3.46 5.53 14.33
C LEU A 46 -3.61 5.36 15.86
N LYS A 47 -3.39 4.14 16.35
CA LYS A 47 -3.48 3.81 17.77
C LYS A 47 -2.48 4.58 18.63
N ASP A 48 -1.34 4.99 18.06
CA ASP A 48 -0.29 5.73 18.78
C ASP A 48 -0.77 7.14 19.16
N TYR A 49 -1.80 7.63 18.47
CA TYR A 49 -2.48 8.90 18.72
C TYR A 49 -3.87 8.73 19.37
N GLY A 50 -4.24 7.50 19.75
CA GLY A 50 -5.57 7.19 20.29
C GLY A 50 -6.69 7.40 19.26
N LEU A 51 -6.39 7.23 17.98
CA LEU A 51 -7.32 7.28 16.86
C LEU A 51 -7.66 5.85 16.39
N ASP A 52 -8.78 5.73 15.68
CA ASP A 52 -9.23 4.48 15.06
C ASP A 52 -9.23 4.59 13.54
N SER A 53 -9.38 3.44 12.84
CA SER A 53 -9.39 3.39 11.38
C SER A 53 -10.44 4.30 10.72
N GLY A 54 -11.53 4.63 11.42
CA GLY A 54 -12.55 5.55 10.91
C GLY A 54 -12.10 7.01 10.88
N ASP A 55 -11.05 7.37 11.62
CA ASP A 55 -10.47 8.71 11.66
C ASP A 55 -9.52 8.97 10.48
N LEU A 56 -9.18 7.96 9.69
CA LEU A 56 -8.34 8.07 8.51
C LEU A 56 -9.18 8.03 7.23
N LEU A 57 -8.89 8.95 6.32
CA LEU A 57 -9.44 9.02 4.98
C LEU A 57 -8.27 8.94 3.98
N ASN A 58 -7.84 7.73 3.68
CA ASN A 58 -6.80 7.47 2.69
C ASN A 58 -7.40 7.43 1.27
N MET A 59 -6.77 8.13 0.33
CA MET A 59 -7.21 8.18 -1.08
C MET A 59 -7.34 6.78 -1.71
N TYR A 60 -6.34 5.92 -1.52
CA TYR A 60 -6.37 4.55 -2.02
C TYR A 60 -7.49 3.76 -1.38
N ASP A 61 -7.72 3.90 -0.07
CA ASP A 61 -8.82 3.17 0.57
C ASP A 61 -10.19 3.55 0.03
N VAL A 62 -10.38 4.82 -0.29
CA VAL A 62 -11.63 5.30 -0.88
C VAL A 62 -11.79 4.74 -2.30
N PHE A 63 -10.74 4.81 -3.12
CA PHE A 63 -10.78 4.27 -4.49
C PHE A 63 -10.90 2.75 -4.55
N LEU A 64 -10.34 2.04 -3.57
CA LEU A 64 -10.40 0.57 -3.49
C LEU A 64 -11.63 0.07 -2.71
N GLY A 65 -12.40 0.95 -2.09
CA GLY A 65 -13.55 0.58 -1.26
C GLY A 65 -13.16 -0.16 0.04
N THR A 66 -12.00 0.14 0.61
CA THR A 66 -11.42 -0.53 1.79
C THR A 66 -11.46 0.31 3.06
N THR A 67 -12.14 1.46 3.06
CA THR A 67 -12.25 2.37 4.23
C THR A 67 -12.78 1.71 5.51
N ASN A 68 -13.61 0.67 5.38
CA ASN A 68 -14.21 -0.06 6.50
C ASN A 68 -13.66 -1.50 6.64
N MET A 69 -12.48 -1.77 6.10
CA MET A 69 -11.89 -3.10 6.13
C MET A 69 -11.51 -3.49 7.58
N PRO A 70 -12.03 -4.60 8.13
CA PRO A 70 -11.69 -5.03 9.47
C PRO A 70 -10.25 -5.55 9.52
N GLU A 71 -9.59 -5.35 10.66
CA GLU A 71 -8.25 -5.88 10.89
C GLU A 71 -8.26 -7.39 11.09
N LYS A 72 -7.38 -8.08 10.36
CA LYS A 72 -7.08 -9.50 10.54
C LYS A 72 -5.58 -9.75 10.40
N VAL A 73 -4.95 -10.30 11.43
CA VAL A 73 -3.55 -10.69 11.35
C VAL A 73 -3.40 -11.92 10.44
N VAL A 74 -2.58 -11.79 9.39
CA VAL A 74 -2.20 -12.92 8.51
C VAL A 74 -0.73 -13.26 8.76
N HIS A 75 -0.52 -14.32 9.55
CA HIS A 75 0.83 -14.85 9.80
C HIS A 75 1.34 -15.60 8.55
N TYR A 76 2.63 -15.49 8.22
CA TYR A 76 3.21 -16.09 7.00
C TYR A 76 2.96 -17.60 6.85
N ARG A 77 3.07 -18.38 7.93
CA ARG A 77 2.71 -19.83 7.97
C ARG A 77 1.28 -20.14 7.54
N TYR A 78 0.35 -19.21 7.74
CA TYR A 78 -1.07 -19.37 7.41
C TYR A 78 -1.48 -18.55 6.18
N ASN A 79 -0.55 -17.85 5.54
CA ASN A 79 -0.83 -17.11 4.31
C ASN A 79 -1.38 -18.07 3.22
N PRO A 80 -2.54 -17.78 2.61
CA PRO A 80 -3.16 -18.66 1.61
C PRO A 80 -2.45 -18.68 0.25
N GLU A 81 -1.62 -17.68 -0.07
CA GLU A 81 -0.91 -17.60 -1.35
C GLU A 81 0.33 -18.51 -1.43
N ILE A 82 0.76 -19.06 -0.29
CA ILE A 82 1.91 -19.96 -0.22
C ILE A 82 1.42 -21.42 -0.21
N ASP A 83 1.75 -22.18 -1.26
CA ASP A 83 1.48 -23.61 -1.31
C ASP A 83 2.44 -24.39 -0.39
N LYS A 84 1.98 -24.70 0.82
CA LYS A 84 2.78 -25.43 1.83
C LYS A 84 3.03 -26.91 1.48
N THR A 85 2.40 -27.43 0.42
CA THR A 85 2.72 -28.78 -0.09
C THR A 85 3.95 -28.78 -1.01
N GLN A 86 4.26 -27.62 -1.60
CA GLN A 86 5.41 -27.43 -2.49
C GLN A 86 6.57 -26.74 -1.80
N TYR A 87 6.29 -25.89 -0.81
CA TYR A 87 7.29 -25.04 -0.18
C TYR A 87 7.44 -25.30 1.32
N HIS A 88 8.67 -25.48 1.75
CA HIS A 88 9.07 -25.46 3.14
C HIS A 88 9.22 -24.02 3.63
N LEU A 89 8.61 -23.69 4.77
CA LEU A 89 8.66 -22.36 5.36
C LEU A 89 9.71 -22.29 6.47
N GLU A 90 10.66 -21.38 6.32
CA GLU A 90 11.74 -21.13 7.28
C GLU A 90 11.62 -19.70 7.82
N GLY A 91 11.47 -19.55 9.14
CA GLY A 91 11.61 -18.24 9.78
C GLY A 91 13.08 -17.90 9.92
N THR A 92 13.55 -16.82 9.30
CA THR A 92 14.97 -16.44 9.33
C THR A 92 15.26 -15.48 10.49
N ASP A 93 14.44 -14.45 10.67
CA ASP A 93 14.52 -13.52 11.80
C ASP A 93 13.15 -12.89 12.13
N PHE A 94 13.14 -11.74 12.83
CA PHE A 94 11.93 -11.04 13.24
C PHE A 94 11.19 -10.33 12.09
N ALA A 95 11.89 -9.99 11.01
CA ALA A 95 11.37 -9.24 9.88
C ALA A 95 11.34 -10.06 8.58
N LEU A 96 11.94 -11.26 8.57
CA LEU A 96 12.10 -12.08 7.38
C LEU A 96 11.78 -13.56 7.63
N ALA A 97 10.98 -14.12 6.73
CA ALA A 97 10.83 -15.55 6.54
C ALA A 97 11.06 -15.92 5.06
N ARG A 98 11.20 -17.20 4.76
CA ARG A 98 11.46 -17.70 3.42
C ARG A 98 10.59 -18.91 3.09
N ALA A 99 10.13 -18.97 1.85
CA ALA A 99 9.56 -20.18 1.26
C ALA A 99 10.59 -20.83 0.33
N LYS A 100 11.03 -22.04 0.68
CA LYS A 100 12.02 -22.82 -0.07
C LYS A 100 11.37 -24.01 -0.74
N ARG A 101 11.83 -24.38 -1.93
CA ARG A 101 11.35 -25.56 -2.65
C ARG A 101 12.35 -26.71 -2.56
N ASP A 102 11.92 -27.83 -2.00
CA ASP A 102 12.71 -29.07 -1.95
C ASP A 102 12.74 -29.76 -3.32
N GLY A 103 13.86 -30.43 -3.65
CA GLY A 103 14.02 -31.17 -4.91
C GLY A 103 14.61 -30.38 -6.10
N VAL A 104 15.01 -29.13 -5.88
CA VAL A 104 15.99 -28.42 -6.73
C VAL A 104 17.34 -28.56 -6.04
N ASP A 105 18.43 -28.84 -6.77
CA ASP A 105 19.78 -28.98 -6.20
C ASP A 105 20.03 -27.85 -5.17
N TYR A 106 20.21 -28.21 -3.89
CA TYR A 106 20.45 -27.33 -2.73
C TYR A 106 19.28 -26.57 -2.08
N GLY A 107 18.01 -26.80 -2.44
CA GLY A 107 16.85 -26.17 -1.78
C GLY A 107 16.82 -24.66 -2.03
N ARG A 108 16.12 -24.25 -3.09
CA ARG A 108 16.12 -22.86 -3.57
C ARG A 108 15.06 -22.01 -2.86
N THR A 109 15.42 -20.79 -2.47
CA THR A 109 14.46 -19.76 -2.03
C THR A 109 13.64 -19.30 -3.22
N MET A 110 12.32 -19.42 -3.09
CA MET A 110 11.36 -19.03 -4.12
C MET A 110 10.62 -17.74 -3.76
N ILE A 111 10.44 -17.51 -2.46
CA ILE A 111 9.79 -16.32 -1.92
C ILE A 111 10.58 -15.84 -0.71
N ASP A 112 11.01 -14.58 -0.74
CA ASP A 112 11.38 -13.85 0.48
C ASP A 112 10.11 -13.21 1.04
N ILE A 113 9.82 -13.44 2.32
CA ILE A 113 8.59 -13.03 2.99
C ILE A 113 8.93 -11.96 4.00
N ASP A 114 8.65 -10.71 3.65
CA ASP A 114 8.84 -9.58 4.56
C ASP A 114 7.70 -9.57 5.58
N LEU A 115 8.05 -9.34 6.83
CA LEU A 115 7.15 -9.27 7.96
C LEU A 115 7.06 -7.84 8.46
N PHE A 116 5.92 -7.46 9.03
CA PHE A 116 5.83 -6.17 9.73
C PHE A 116 6.68 -6.23 11.00
N GLY A 117 7.85 -5.59 10.97
CA GLY A 117 8.82 -5.60 12.09
C GLY A 117 8.32 -4.95 13.39
N GLU A 118 7.24 -4.17 13.33
CA GLU A 118 6.60 -3.53 14.48
C GLU A 118 5.83 -4.51 15.36
N GLN A 119 5.56 -5.74 14.89
CA GLN A 119 4.93 -6.79 15.70
C GLN A 119 5.65 -8.14 15.60
N PRO A 120 5.96 -8.79 16.74
CA PRO A 120 6.65 -10.08 16.76
C PRO A 120 5.75 -11.26 16.35
N LEU A 121 4.61 -11.01 15.71
CA LEU A 121 3.60 -12.01 15.37
C LEU A 121 3.79 -12.66 14.00
N GLY A 122 4.86 -12.32 13.27
CA GLY A 122 5.13 -12.90 11.95
C GLY A 122 4.07 -12.54 10.91
N GLN A 123 3.45 -11.37 11.05
CA GLN A 123 2.45 -10.86 10.13
C GLN A 123 3.11 -10.48 8.80
N VAL A 124 2.54 -10.97 7.69
CA VAL A 124 3.07 -10.71 6.35
C VAL A 124 2.87 -9.25 5.96
N SER A 125 3.94 -8.63 5.47
CA SER A 125 3.95 -7.33 4.80
C SER A 125 4.11 -7.50 3.29
N MET A 126 5.01 -8.38 2.86
CA MET A 126 5.28 -8.58 1.44
C MET A 126 5.68 -10.02 1.13
N LEU A 127 5.28 -10.52 -0.03
CA LEU A 127 5.80 -11.74 -0.65
C LEU A 127 6.58 -11.35 -1.89
N ASN A 128 7.90 -11.50 -1.86
CA ASN A 128 8.81 -11.18 -2.95
C ASN A 128 9.16 -12.46 -3.71
N TYR A 129 8.63 -12.60 -4.93
CA TYR A 129 8.83 -13.79 -5.76
C TYR A 129 10.15 -13.68 -6.55
N LEU A 130 11.01 -14.68 -6.37
CA LEU A 130 12.37 -14.66 -6.89
C LEU A 130 12.51 -15.48 -8.18
N ASP A 131 13.22 -14.92 -9.16
CA ASP A 131 13.61 -15.62 -10.37
C ASP A 131 14.80 -16.56 -10.14
N ARG A 132 15.22 -17.28 -11.18
CA ARG A 132 16.31 -18.29 -11.09
C ARG A 132 17.67 -17.70 -10.70
N ARG A 133 17.82 -16.38 -10.77
CA ARG A 133 19.03 -15.64 -10.40
C ARG A 133 18.89 -15.00 -9.01
N GLU A 134 17.82 -15.32 -8.30
CA GLU A 134 17.44 -14.76 -6.99
C GLU A 134 17.08 -13.26 -7.06
N GLU A 135 16.69 -12.78 -8.24
CA GLU A 135 16.21 -11.41 -8.43
C GLU A 135 14.69 -11.35 -8.20
N ASN A 136 14.23 -10.28 -7.55
CA ASN A 136 12.81 -10.05 -7.34
C ASN A 136 12.13 -9.60 -8.65
N VAL A 137 11.11 -10.35 -9.08
CA VAL A 137 10.35 -10.07 -10.31
C VAL A 137 8.92 -9.62 -10.05
N VAL A 138 8.36 -10.01 -8.91
CA VAL A 138 6.99 -9.67 -8.49
C VAL A 138 6.95 -9.55 -6.98
N SER A 139 6.25 -8.54 -6.47
CA SER A 139 5.96 -8.44 -5.03
C SER A 139 4.46 -8.33 -4.78
N ASP A 140 3.90 -9.28 -4.05
CA ASP A 140 2.56 -9.14 -3.48
C ASP A 140 2.65 -8.41 -2.14
N ILE A 141 1.94 -7.30 -2.02
CA ILE A 141 1.94 -6.42 -0.86
C ILE A 141 0.68 -6.69 -0.06
N TRP A 142 0.88 -6.93 1.22
CA TRP A 142 -0.16 -7.22 2.18
C TRP A 142 -0.44 -5.99 3.04
N ASP A 143 -1.70 -5.58 3.06
CA ASP A 143 -2.19 -4.57 3.99
C ASP A 143 -2.14 -5.11 5.42
N TRP A 144 -1.86 -4.23 6.37
CA TRP A 144 -1.89 -4.53 7.80
C TRP A 144 -3.23 -5.11 8.25
N ARG A 145 -4.32 -4.77 7.57
CA ARG A 145 -5.66 -5.31 7.85
C ARG A 145 -5.85 -6.74 7.33
N GLY A 146 -4.86 -7.33 6.65
CA GLY A 146 -4.79 -8.77 6.40
C GLY A 146 -5.25 -9.25 5.02
N PHE A 147 -5.09 -8.43 4.00
CA PHE A 147 -5.43 -8.78 2.61
C PHE A 147 -4.31 -8.34 1.66
N ARG A 148 -4.19 -8.99 0.50
CA ARG A 148 -3.29 -8.53 -0.56
C ARG A 148 -3.85 -7.25 -1.17
N SER A 149 -3.20 -6.11 -0.91
CA SER A 149 -3.66 -4.80 -1.37
C SER A 149 -2.99 -4.35 -2.66
N ALA A 150 -1.82 -4.90 -3.01
CA ALA A 150 -1.22 -4.64 -4.32
C ALA A 150 -0.31 -5.77 -4.82
N THR A 151 -0.04 -5.77 -6.12
CA THR A 151 1.04 -6.54 -6.75
C THR A 151 1.92 -5.58 -7.55
N ARG A 152 3.23 -5.58 -7.30
CA ARG A 152 4.23 -4.85 -8.07
C ARG A 152 4.93 -5.77 -9.06
N TYR A 153 5.15 -5.29 -10.27
CA TYR A 153 5.91 -5.97 -11.31
C TYR A 153 7.19 -5.23 -11.62
N TYR A 154 8.29 -5.97 -11.69
CA TYR A 154 9.61 -5.42 -11.95
C TYR A 154 10.11 -5.83 -13.33
N THR A 155 10.91 -4.97 -13.95
CA THR A 155 11.73 -5.33 -15.10
C THR A 155 12.78 -6.36 -14.70
N THR A 156 13.39 -7.01 -15.68
CA THR A 156 14.55 -7.91 -15.48
C THR A 156 15.76 -7.25 -14.81
N TYR A 157 15.77 -5.91 -14.67
CA TYR A 157 16.83 -5.13 -14.03
C TYR A 157 16.35 -4.46 -12.73
N GLY A 158 15.20 -4.89 -12.17
CA GLY A 158 14.68 -4.42 -10.88
C GLY A 158 13.89 -3.10 -10.91
N GLY A 159 13.78 -2.42 -12.05
CA GLY A 159 12.95 -1.22 -12.19
C GLY A 159 11.45 -1.54 -12.15
N LEU A 160 10.66 -0.78 -11.38
CA LEU A 160 9.19 -0.92 -11.31
C LEU A 160 8.55 -0.63 -12.67
N THR A 161 7.59 -1.47 -13.08
CA THR A 161 6.85 -1.32 -14.35
C THR A 161 5.37 -1.08 -14.16
N HIS A 162 4.77 -1.81 -13.22
CA HIS A 162 3.33 -1.82 -13.04
C HIS A 162 2.98 -2.12 -11.59
N ILE A 163 1.93 -1.49 -11.08
CA ILE A 163 1.30 -1.84 -9.82
C ILE A 163 -0.18 -2.09 -10.08
N ILE A 164 -0.69 -3.22 -9.61
CA ILE A 164 -2.13 -3.51 -9.53
C ILE A 164 -2.53 -3.36 -8.08
N PHE A 165 -3.56 -2.56 -7.79
CA PHE A 165 -4.12 -2.41 -6.46
C PHE A 165 -5.46 -3.16 -6.37
N TYR A 166 -5.65 -3.88 -5.27
CA TYR A 166 -6.84 -4.69 -5.04
C TYR A 166 -7.66 -4.20 -3.87
N ASN A 167 -8.97 -4.42 -3.93
CA ASN A 167 -9.85 -4.28 -2.79
C ASN A 167 -9.74 -5.50 -1.83
N GLY A 168 -10.48 -5.46 -0.72
CA GLY A 168 -10.51 -6.56 0.25
C GLY A 168 -11.07 -7.90 -0.27
N GLU A 169 -11.71 -7.90 -1.44
CA GLU A 169 -12.20 -9.10 -2.14
C GLU A 169 -11.19 -9.64 -3.18
N GLY A 170 -10.05 -8.96 -3.38
CA GLY A 170 -9.04 -9.30 -4.38
C GLY A 170 -9.37 -8.85 -5.80
N ARG A 171 -10.39 -7.99 -6.00
CA ARG A 171 -10.72 -7.39 -7.30
C ARG A 171 -9.83 -6.18 -7.56
N VAL A 172 -9.45 -5.97 -8.82
CA VAL A 172 -8.65 -4.81 -9.23
C VAL A 172 -9.49 -3.54 -9.05
N GLY A 173 -9.03 -2.63 -8.19
CA GLY A 173 -9.66 -1.33 -7.97
C GLY A 173 -8.89 -0.18 -8.61
N ALA A 174 -7.56 -0.30 -8.73
CA ALA A 174 -6.73 0.68 -9.41
C ALA A 174 -5.47 0.04 -10.01
N GLN A 175 -4.78 0.76 -10.90
CA GLN A 175 -3.48 0.37 -11.42
C GLN A 175 -2.60 1.58 -11.76
N SER A 176 -1.28 1.38 -11.73
CA SER A 176 -0.29 2.39 -12.12
C SER A 176 0.71 1.79 -13.09
N SER A 177 0.99 2.50 -14.18
CA SER A 177 2.07 2.12 -15.11
C SER A 177 3.25 3.07 -15.03
N PHE A 178 4.45 2.51 -15.15
CA PHE A 178 5.72 3.21 -15.06
C PHE A 178 6.57 2.95 -16.29
N MET A 179 7.17 4.01 -16.85
CA MET A 179 8.04 3.91 -18.02
C MET A 179 9.28 4.77 -17.86
N TRP A 180 10.33 4.42 -18.61
CA TRP A 180 11.53 5.25 -18.71
C TRP A 180 11.22 6.56 -19.43
N GLN A 181 11.58 7.68 -18.82
CA GLN A 181 11.48 8.99 -19.44
C GLN A 181 12.80 9.37 -20.12
N HIS A 182 12.76 9.51 -21.45
CA HIS A 182 13.93 9.94 -22.21
C HIS A 182 14.36 11.36 -21.81
N LEU A 183 15.61 11.49 -21.35
CA LEU A 183 16.24 12.80 -21.09
C LEU A 183 17.20 13.16 -22.22
N LYS A 184 17.02 14.35 -22.82
CA LYS A 184 17.86 14.83 -23.92
C LYS A 184 19.32 14.98 -23.46
N GLY A 185 20.25 14.42 -24.24
CA GLY A 185 21.69 14.50 -23.95
C GLY A 185 22.16 13.55 -22.83
N LYS A 186 21.31 12.60 -22.43
CA LYS A 186 21.58 11.61 -21.39
C LYS A 186 21.54 10.19 -21.95
N THR A 187 22.37 9.32 -21.39
CA THR A 187 22.37 7.89 -21.75
C THR A 187 21.15 7.18 -21.15
N GLN A 188 20.79 6.01 -21.68
CA GLN A 188 19.63 5.25 -21.21
C GLN A 188 19.68 4.93 -19.70
N ASN A 189 20.88 4.71 -19.15
CA ASN A 189 21.08 4.42 -17.73
C ASN A 189 20.82 5.62 -16.81
N GLU A 190 20.65 6.81 -17.38
CA GLU A 190 20.34 8.05 -16.66
C GLU A 190 18.86 8.46 -16.82
N TRP A 191 18.06 7.71 -17.57
CA TRP A 191 16.63 7.99 -17.70
C TRP A 191 15.93 7.62 -16.40
N PRO A 192 15.07 8.48 -15.82
CA PRO A 192 14.29 8.09 -14.65
C PRO A 192 13.12 7.19 -15.08
N VAL A 193 12.72 6.28 -14.19
CA VAL A 193 11.40 5.64 -14.26
C VAL A 193 10.39 6.61 -13.67
N VAL A 194 9.36 6.96 -14.45
CA VAL A 194 8.29 7.86 -14.01
C VAL A 194 6.95 7.17 -14.13
N GLN A 195 6.01 7.51 -13.25
CA GLN A 195 4.62 7.11 -13.42
C GLN A 195 4.06 7.79 -14.67
N THR A 196 3.39 7.02 -15.51
CA THR A 196 2.81 7.49 -16.78
C THR A 196 1.30 7.34 -16.82
N SER A 197 0.72 6.61 -15.87
CA SER A 197 -0.71 6.52 -15.67
C SER A 197 -1.04 6.15 -14.22
N PHE A 198 -2.19 6.63 -13.77
CA PHE A 198 -2.92 6.14 -12.61
C PHE A 198 -4.37 5.92 -13.03
N GLU A 199 -4.86 4.70 -12.92
CA GLU A 199 -6.21 4.33 -13.33
C GLU A 199 -7.00 3.80 -12.15
N ILE A 200 -8.23 4.28 -12.00
CA ILE A 200 -9.21 3.80 -11.02
C ILE A 200 -10.31 3.10 -11.77
N MET A 201 -10.49 1.80 -11.52
CA MET A 201 -11.39 0.95 -12.30
C MET A 201 -12.86 1.34 -12.09
N ASP A 202 -13.21 1.71 -10.86
CA ASP A 202 -14.56 2.12 -10.49
C ASP A 202 -14.49 3.09 -9.29
N TYR A 203 -14.82 4.36 -9.53
CA TYR A 203 -15.11 5.33 -8.48
C TYR A 203 -16.43 6.02 -8.79
N ASP A 204 -17.45 5.72 -7.97
CA ASP A 204 -18.85 6.12 -8.16
C ASP A 204 -19.42 5.68 -9.54
N GLY A 205 -19.03 4.51 -10.03
CA GLY A 205 -19.52 3.92 -11.29
C GLY A 205 -18.74 4.36 -12.53
N GLU A 206 -17.64 5.11 -12.37
CA GLU A 206 -16.82 5.61 -13.47
C GLU A 206 -15.37 5.11 -13.39
N HIS A 207 -14.86 4.61 -14.52
CA HIS A 207 -13.43 4.39 -14.74
C HIS A 207 -12.77 5.75 -14.97
N ARG A 208 -11.71 6.04 -14.22
CA ARG A 208 -10.96 7.29 -14.32
C ARG A 208 -9.49 7.04 -14.59
N TRP A 209 -8.91 7.91 -15.42
CA TRP A 209 -7.50 7.92 -15.74
C TRP A 209 -6.90 9.26 -15.34
N PHE A 210 -5.72 9.22 -14.73
CA PHE A 210 -4.93 10.38 -14.34
C PHE A 210 -3.49 10.22 -14.84
N ASP A 211 -2.86 11.35 -15.11
CA ASP A 211 -1.45 11.44 -15.52
C ASP A 211 -0.48 11.29 -14.34
N SER A 212 -0.95 11.47 -13.10
CA SER A 212 -0.14 11.33 -11.89
C SER A 212 -0.98 10.99 -10.66
N GLU A 213 -0.32 10.51 -9.61
CA GLU A 213 -0.94 10.35 -8.28
C GLU A 213 -1.44 11.70 -7.72
N GLN A 214 -0.75 12.82 -7.99
CA GLN A 214 -1.16 14.14 -7.49
C GLN A 214 -2.48 14.60 -8.10
N THR A 215 -2.68 14.43 -9.40
CA THR A 215 -3.94 14.82 -10.06
C THR A 215 -5.10 13.94 -9.62
N ALA A 216 -4.85 12.66 -9.34
CA ALA A 216 -5.82 11.79 -8.68
C ALA A 216 -6.16 12.27 -7.26
N PHE A 217 -5.18 12.76 -6.50
CA PHE A 217 -5.38 13.29 -5.15
C PHE A 217 -6.17 14.60 -5.13
N ASP A 218 -5.88 15.51 -6.05
CA ASP A 218 -6.64 16.77 -6.18
C ASP A 218 -8.10 16.49 -6.55
N TYR A 219 -8.33 15.51 -7.42
CA TYR A 219 -9.66 15.01 -7.76
C TYR A 219 -10.35 14.41 -6.54
N PHE A 220 -9.67 13.52 -5.82
CA PHE A 220 -10.16 12.91 -4.58
C PHE A 220 -10.60 13.96 -3.55
N LEU A 221 -9.71 14.90 -3.19
CA LEU A 221 -10.01 15.96 -2.23
C LEU A 221 -11.24 16.77 -2.63
N SER A 222 -11.33 17.15 -3.91
CA SER A 222 -12.45 17.93 -4.44
C SER A 222 -13.79 17.19 -4.32
N ASN A 223 -13.79 15.86 -4.40
CA ASN A 223 -15.01 15.05 -4.26
C ASN A 223 -15.33 14.78 -2.80
N GLU A 224 -14.36 14.40 -1.98
CA GLU A 224 -14.60 14.10 -0.57
C GLU A 224 -15.04 15.34 0.22
N VAL A 225 -14.44 16.52 -0.04
CA VAL A 225 -14.89 17.79 0.56
C VAL A 225 -16.37 18.04 0.28
N LYS A 226 -16.83 17.78 -0.96
CA LYS A 226 -18.24 17.93 -1.35
C LYS A 226 -19.14 16.88 -0.70
N LYS A 227 -18.72 15.61 -0.71
CA LYS A 227 -19.49 14.49 -0.14
C LYS A 227 -19.78 14.69 1.35
N TYR A 228 -18.82 15.26 2.06
CA TYR A 228 -18.87 15.43 3.50
C TYR A 228 -19.34 16.81 3.98
N ASP A 229 -19.58 17.76 3.07
CA ASP A 229 -19.76 19.18 3.39
C ASP A 229 -18.70 19.65 4.40
N ALA A 230 -17.43 19.41 4.03
CA ALA A 230 -16.31 19.51 4.95
C ALA A 230 -15.52 20.81 4.83
N GLU A 231 -15.01 21.29 5.96
CA GLU A 231 -13.95 22.28 6.01
C GLU A 231 -12.60 21.58 5.77
N LEU A 232 -11.89 22.01 4.72
CA LEU A 232 -10.56 21.49 4.40
C LEU A 232 -9.48 22.29 5.15
N ILE A 233 -8.69 21.60 5.97
CA ILE A 233 -7.60 22.18 6.75
C ILE A 233 -6.29 21.67 6.16
N MET A 234 -5.52 22.60 5.59
CA MET A 234 -4.24 22.31 4.96
C MET A 234 -3.11 22.49 5.98
N SER A 235 -2.78 21.42 6.69
CA SER A 235 -1.69 21.40 7.68
C SER A 235 -0.31 21.27 7.03
#